data_AF-A0A0R2KB29-F1
#
_entry.id   AF-A0A0R2KB29-F1
#
_cell.length_a   1.000
_cell.length_b   1.000
_cell.length_c   1.000
_cell.angle_alpha   90.00
_cell.angle_beta   90.00
_cell.angle_gamma   90.00
#
_symmetry.space_group_name_H-M   'P 1'
#
loop_
_entity.id
_entity.type
_entity.pdbx_description
1 polymer ?
#
loop_
_entity_poly.entity_id
_entity_poly.type
_entity_poly.pdbx_seq_one_letter_code
_entity_poly.pdbx_strand_id
1 'polypeptide(L)'
;MIVIGAVELPIFLWAGTLSAPFITSVAKSVGAFPAGVKGGTMIAESTKEGPIEQFLAYAVGKSSTGEIKFILYAVIGLAAYCLIFWWYARQMKKRNAIYAKELADNKD
;
A
#
# COMPACT_ATOMS: atom_id res chain seq x y z
N MET A 1 14.87 10.35 -4.44
CA MET A 1 13.53 10.97 -4.45
C MET A 1 12.79 10.72 -5.76
N ILE A 2 13.35 11.05 -6.93
CA ILE A 2 12.67 10.83 -8.23
C ILE A 2 12.31 9.35 -8.48
N VAL A 3 13.26 8.44 -8.26
CA VAL A 3 13.04 7.00 -8.50
C VAL A 3 11.95 6.44 -7.58
N ILE A 4 11.99 6.81 -6.29
CA ILE A 4 10.98 6.40 -5.31
C ILE A 4 9.62 6.95 -5.71
N GLY A 5 9.52 8.25 -6.01
CA GLY A 5 8.26 8.86 -6.44
C GLY A 5 7.71 8.27 -7.74
N ALA A 6 8.58 7.91 -8.69
CA ALA A 6 8.17 7.29 -9.95
C ALA A 6 7.54 5.90 -9.75
N VAL A 7 7.92 5.16 -8.70
CA VAL A 7 7.36 3.86 -8.36
C VAL A 7 6.14 4.01 -7.44
N GLU A 8 6.23 4.88 -6.45
CA GLU A 8 5.20 5.05 -5.42
C GLU A 8 3.94 5.76 -5.95
N LEU A 9 4.09 6.84 -6.71
CA LEU A 9 2.94 7.64 -7.17
C LEU A 9 1.90 6.81 -7.95
N PRO A 10 2.28 5.93 -8.91
CA PRO A 10 1.32 5.05 -9.57
C PRO A 10 0.60 4.11 -8.60
N ILE A 11 1.31 3.55 -7.62
CA ILE A 11 0.76 2.62 -6.63
C ILE A 11 -0.30 3.32 -5.78
N PHE A 12 0.01 4.51 -5.28
CA PHE A 12 -0.92 5.34 -4.51
C PHE A 12 -2.14 5.78 -5.33
N LEU A 13 -1.93 6.17 -6.59
CA LEU A 13 -3.02 6.58 -7.48
C LEU A 13 -3.96 5.41 -7.80
N TRP A 14 -3.42 4.21 -8.04
CA TRP A 14 -4.23 3.00 -8.25
C TRP A 14 -5.02 2.62 -7.01
N ALA A 15 -4.40 2.65 -5.83
CA ALA A 15 -5.11 2.39 -4.57
C ALA A 15 -6.25 3.42 -4.36
N GLY A 16 -5.96 4.70 -4.57
CA GLY A 16 -6.96 5.77 -4.51
C GLY A 16 -8.13 5.54 -5.47
N THR A 17 -7.83 5.22 -6.73
CA THR A 17 -8.84 4.93 -7.77
C THR A 17 -9.70 3.72 -7.42
N LEU A 18 -9.09 2.67 -6.88
CA LEU A 18 -9.76 1.43 -6.51
C LEU A 18 -10.77 1.61 -5.37
N SER A 19 -10.49 2.49 -4.40
CA SER A 19 -11.43 2.83 -3.33
C SER A 19 -12.49 3.87 -3.69
N ALA A 20 -12.28 4.62 -4.78
CA ALA A 20 -13.08 5.80 -5.11
C ALA A 20 -14.60 5.54 -5.22
N PRO A 21 -15.07 4.43 -5.84
CA PRO A 21 -16.51 4.15 -5.92
C PRO A 21 -17.15 3.95 -4.55
N PHE A 22 -16.47 3.24 -3.64
CA PHE A 22 -16.96 2.97 -2.29
C PHE A 22 -17.00 4.25 -1.45
N ILE A 23 -15.92 5.04 -1.44
CA ILE A 23 -15.89 6.30 -0.69
C ILE A 23 -16.98 7.25 -1.21
N THR A 24 -17.15 7.31 -2.53
CA THR A 24 -18.18 8.14 -3.16
C THR A 24 -19.60 7.68 -2.81
N SER A 25 -19.88 6.38 -2.76
CA SER A 25 -21.20 5.88 -2.41
C SER A 25 -21.53 6.16 -0.95
N VAL A 26 -20.55 5.98 -0.04
CA VAL A 26 -20.70 6.31 1.38
C VAL A 26 -20.96 7.80 1.56
N ALA A 27 -20.15 8.67 0.94
CA ALA A 27 -20.35 10.12 1.01
C ALA A 27 -21.76 10.55 0.53
N LYS A 28 -22.27 9.92 -0.54
CA LYS A 28 -23.64 10.16 -1.02
C LYS A 28 -24.70 9.69 -0.03
N SER A 29 -24.51 8.52 0.60
CA SER A 29 -25.49 7.97 1.55
C SER A 29 -25.67 8.82 2.81
N VAL A 30 -24.65 9.57 3.20
CA VAL A 30 -24.68 10.45 4.39
C VAL A 30 -24.89 11.92 4.05
N GLY A 31 -25.12 12.24 2.76
CA GLY A 31 -25.30 13.63 2.31
C GLY A 31 -24.04 14.49 2.34
N ALA A 32 -22.85 13.89 2.48
CA ALA A 32 -21.56 14.58 2.48
C ALA A 32 -20.94 14.77 1.08
N PHE A 33 -21.62 14.30 0.03
CA PHE A 33 -21.15 14.50 -1.34
C PHE A 33 -21.31 15.98 -1.76
N PRO A 34 -20.28 16.65 -2.29
CA PRO A 34 -20.33 18.09 -2.50
C PRO A 34 -21.40 18.49 -3.53
N ALA A 35 -22.09 19.60 -3.26
CA ALA A 35 -23.06 20.17 -4.20
C ALA A 35 -22.35 20.81 -5.40
N GLY A 36 -22.97 20.73 -6.58
CA GLY A 36 -22.46 21.39 -7.80
C GLY A 36 -21.34 20.64 -8.55
N VAL A 37 -20.99 19.43 -8.12
CA VAL A 37 -19.99 18.59 -8.80
C VAL A 37 -20.66 17.84 -9.97
N LYS A 38 -19.96 17.71 -11.10
CA LYS A 38 -20.47 17.02 -12.29
C LYS A 38 -20.85 15.57 -11.99
N GLY A 39 -21.97 15.10 -12.57
CA GLY A 39 -22.43 13.72 -12.48
C GLY A 39 -21.42 12.77 -13.13
N GLY A 40 -20.51 12.23 -12.33
CA GLY A 40 -19.39 11.38 -12.80
C GLY A 40 -18.12 11.57 -11.99
N THR A 41 -18.00 12.65 -11.22
CA THR A 41 -16.86 12.85 -10.32
C THR A 41 -16.93 11.89 -9.14
N MET A 42 -15.80 11.27 -8.81
CA MET A 42 -15.64 10.42 -7.64
C MET A 42 -14.65 11.04 -6.65
N ILE A 43 -14.85 10.74 -5.37
CA ILE A 43 -13.91 11.08 -4.31
C ILE A 43 -12.82 10.01 -4.29
N ALA A 44 -11.61 10.39 -4.70
CA ALA A 44 -10.41 9.57 -4.57
C ALA A 44 -9.44 10.24 -3.62
N GLU A 45 -8.70 9.46 -2.85
CA GLU A 45 -7.66 9.97 -1.95
C GLU A 45 -6.41 9.12 -2.19
N SER A 46 -5.36 9.79 -2.67
CA SER A 46 -4.06 9.24 -3.05
C SER A 46 -3.03 9.30 -1.93
N THR A 47 -3.25 10.13 -0.91
CA THR A 47 -2.42 10.19 0.31
C THR A 47 -3.03 9.33 1.40
N LYS A 48 -2.98 8.01 1.23
CA LYS A 48 -3.40 7.03 2.24
C LYS A 48 -2.19 6.29 2.79
N GLU A 49 -2.14 6.08 4.09
CA GLU A 49 -1.16 5.16 4.68
C GLU A 49 -1.47 3.72 4.25
N GLY A 50 -0.46 3.00 3.78
CA GLY A 50 -0.57 1.57 3.43
C GLY A 50 -1.36 1.24 2.16
N PRO A 51 -0.90 1.68 0.96
CA PRO A 51 -1.59 1.35 -0.30
C PRO A 51 -1.55 -0.15 -0.61
N ILE A 52 -0.54 -0.87 -0.13
CA ILE A 52 -0.39 -2.32 -0.34
C ILE A 52 -1.41 -3.10 0.49
N GLU A 53 -1.64 -2.68 1.72
CA GLU A 53 -2.63 -3.23 2.65
C GLU A 53 -4.04 -3.07 2.07
N GLN A 54 -4.30 -1.96 1.37
CA GLN A 54 -5.56 -1.74 0.67
C GLN A 54 -5.77 -2.71 -0.51
N PHE A 55 -4.73 -2.99 -1.30
CA PHE A 55 -4.83 -4.00 -2.36
C PHE A 55 -5.09 -5.40 -1.79
N LEU A 56 -4.44 -5.72 -0.66
CA LEU A 56 -4.69 -6.98 0.05
C LEU A 56 -6.14 -7.05 0.55
N ALA A 57 -6.63 -5.99 1.18
CA ALA A 57 -8.02 -5.90 1.66
C ALA A 57 -9.03 -6.04 0.51
N TYR A 58 -8.74 -5.44 -0.65
CA TYR A 58 -9.58 -5.60 -1.83
C TYR A 58 -9.60 -7.05 -2.33
N ALA A 59 -8.43 -7.70 -2.42
CA ALA A 59 -8.36 -9.10 -2.83
C ALA A 59 -9.11 -10.02 -1.86
N VAL A 60 -8.98 -9.80 -0.56
CA VAL A 60 -9.74 -10.53 0.47
C VAL A 60 -11.25 -10.22 0.40
N GLY A 61 -11.64 -8.98 0.12
CA GLY A 61 -13.05 -8.61 -0.07
C GLY A 61 -13.67 -9.33 -1.27
N LYS A 62 -12.94 -9.40 -2.39
CA LYS A 62 -13.36 -10.10 -3.61
C LYS A 62 -13.39 -11.62 -3.48
N SER A 63 -12.54 -12.21 -2.63
CA SER A 63 -12.64 -13.64 -2.37
C SER A 63 -13.92 -14.01 -1.61
N SER A 64 -14.44 -13.12 -0.76
CA SER A 64 -15.72 -13.29 -0.06
C SER A 64 -16.92 -13.37 -1.01
N THR A 65 -16.81 -12.77 -2.21
CA THR A 65 -17.87 -12.83 -3.24
C THR A 65 -17.78 -14.05 -4.16
N GLY A 66 -16.97 -15.06 -3.81
CA GLY A 66 -16.84 -16.32 -4.55
C GLY A 66 -15.72 -16.35 -5.60
N GLU A 67 -14.96 -15.27 -5.74
CA GLU A 67 -13.84 -15.19 -6.70
C GLU A 67 -12.55 -15.75 -6.07
N ILE A 68 -12.47 -17.09 -5.91
CA ILE A 68 -11.38 -17.82 -5.22
C ILE A 68 -9.97 -17.43 -5.72
N LYS A 69 -9.83 -17.01 -6.98
CA LYS A 69 -8.55 -16.53 -7.56
C LYS A 69 -7.94 -15.38 -6.75
N PHE A 70 -8.75 -14.54 -6.11
CA PHE A 70 -8.25 -13.45 -5.29
C PHE A 70 -7.65 -13.91 -3.95
N ILE A 71 -7.99 -15.10 -3.45
CA ILE A 71 -7.29 -15.70 -2.30
C ILE A 71 -5.83 -15.96 -2.66
N LEU A 72 -5.60 -16.53 -3.85
CA LEU A 72 -4.25 -16.79 -4.34
C LEU A 72 -3.45 -15.48 -4.45
N TYR A 73 -4.06 -14.42 -5.00
CA TYR A 73 -3.41 -13.11 -5.08
C TYR A 73 -3.11 -12.51 -3.70
N ALA A 74 -4.02 -12.64 -2.73
CA ALA A 74 -3.80 -12.19 -1.37
C ALA A 74 -2.64 -12.95 -0.69
N VAL A 75 -2.60 -14.28 -0.83
CA VAL A 75 -1.53 -15.11 -0.25
C VAL A 75 -0.17 -14.78 -0.87
N ILE A 76 -0.10 -14.66 -2.20
CA ILE A 76 1.13 -14.29 -2.90
C ILE A 76 1.58 -12.89 -2.49
N GLY A 77 0.66 -11.93 -2.46
CA GLY A 77 0.94 -10.54 -2.07
C GLY A 77 1.47 -10.45 -0.63
N LEU A 78 0.83 -11.15 0.30
CA LEU A 78 1.27 -11.21 1.70
C LEU A 78 2.65 -11.86 1.84
N ALA A 79 2.90 -12.97 1.15
CA ALA A 79 4.19 -13.64 1.15
C ALA A 79 5.30 -12.71 0.61
N ALA A 80 5.05 -12.04 -0.52
CA ALA A 80 5.99 -11.09 -1.10
C ALA A 80 6.29 -9.92 -0.14
N TYR A 81 5.26 -9.35 0.49
CA TYR A 81 5.40 -8.29 1.49
C TYR A 81 6.31 -8.75 2.64
N CYS A 82 5.99 -9.87 3.29
CA CYS A 82 6.79 -10.41 4.40
C CYS A 82 8.24 -10.72 3.98
N LEU A 83 8.46 -11.26 2.78
CA LEU A 83 9.79 -11.58 2.27
C LEU A 83 10.65 -10.33 2.08
N ILE A 84 10.07 -9.23 1.59
CA ILE A 84 10.78 -7.95 1.45
C ILE A 84 11.22 -7.43 2.81
N PHE A 85 10.33 -7.42 3.81
CA PHE A 85 10.69 -6.99 5.17
C PHE A 85 11.76 -7.87 5.80
N TRP A 86 11.65 -9.18 5.64
CA TRP A 86 12.64 -10.13 6.14
C TRP A 86 14.01 -9.93 5.49
N TRP A 87 14.04 -9.75 4.17
CA TRP A 87 15.26 -9.45 3.43
C TRP A 87 15.87 -8.12 3.89
N TYR A 88 15.06 -7.07 4.00
CA TYR A 88 15.50 -5.75 4.46
C TYR A 88 16.07 -5.81 5.88
N ALA A 89 15.39 -6.49 6.80
CA ALA A 89 15.88 -6.67 8.18
C ALA A 89 17.24 -7.37 8.23
N ARG A 90 17.49 -8.35 7.36
CA ARG A 90 18.80 -9.01 7.24
C ARG A 90 19.88 -8.07 6.72
N GLN A 91 19.57 -7.26 5.71
CA GLN A 91 20.52 -6.27 5.18
C GLN A 91 20.90 -5.23 6.25
N MET A 92 19.90 -4.76 7.01
CA MET A 92 20.13 -3.81 8.10
C MET A 92 21.01 -4.41 9.21
N LYS A 93 20.79 -5.68 9.58
CA LYS A 93 21.67 -6.38 10.55
C LYS A 93 23.10 -6.49 10.05
N LYS A 94 23.32 -6.84 8.77
CA LYS A 94 24.67 -6.91 8.17
C LYS A 94 25.36 -5.55 8.23
N ARG A 95 24.67 -4.48 7.84
CA ARG A 95 25.18 -3.11 7.87
C ARG A 95 25.52 -2.66 9.30
N ASN A 96 24.66 -2.94 10.26
CA ASN A 96 24.88 -2.57 11.66
C ASN A 96 26.10 -3.30 12.26
N ALA A 97 26.36 -4.54 11.85
CA ALA A 97 27.56 -5.26 12.27
C ALA A 97 28.84 -4.64 11.71
N ILE A 98 28.80 -4.06 10.51
CA ILE A 98 29.93 -3.32 9.92
C ILE A 98 30.18 -2.05 10.73
N TYR A 99 29.14 -1.24 10.97
CA TYR A 99 29.27 -0.01 11.77
C TYR A 99 29.74 -0.26 13.19
N ALA A 100 29.31 -1.36 13.82
CA ALA A 100 29.80 -1.73 15.14
C ALA A 100 31.29 -2.06 15.17
N LYS A 101 31.82 -2.68 14.10
CA LYS A 101 33.27 -2.95 13.95
C LYS A 101 34.05 -1.66 13.70
N GLU A 102 33.61 -0.82 12.76
CA GLU A 102 34.26 0.47 12.48
C GLU A 102 34.33 1.38 13.71
N LEU A 103 33.30 1.33 14.57
CA LEU A 103 33.27 2.08 15.83
C LEU A 103 34.18 1.49 16.92
N ALA A 104 34.47 0.19 16.86
CA ALA A 104 35.46 -0.43 17.74
C ALA A 104 36.88 -0.09 17.28
N ASP A 105 37.16 -0.21 15.98
CA ASP A 105 38.48 0.05 15.39
C ASP A 105 38.90 1.53 15.49
N ASN A 106 37.95 2.48 15.55
CA ASN A 106 38.25 3.91 15.74
C ASN A 106 38.45 4.32 17.21
N LYS A 107 38.28 3.41 18.18
CA LYS A 107 38.48 3.69 19.61
C LYS A 107 39.85 3.24 20.13
N ASP A 108 40.59 2.46 19.34
CA ASP A 108 41.97 2.03 19.59
C ASP A 108 42.97 2.97 18.90
#